data_AF-I2GY33-F1
#
_entry.id   AF-I2GY33-F1
#
_cell.length_a   1.000
_cell.length_b   1.000
_cell.length_c   1.000
_cell.angle_alpha   90.00
_cell.angle_beta   90.00
_cell.angle_gamma   90.00
#
_symmetry.space_group_name_H-M   'P 1'
#
loop_
_entity.id
_entity.type
_entity.pdbx_description
1 polymer ?
#
loop_
_entity_poly.entity_id
_entity_poly.type
_entity_poly.pdbx_seq_one_letter_code
_entity_poly.pdbx_strand_id
1 'polypeptide(L)'
;MPNENKISYSELFSELVNDEGQLDDAKASFLYYMFPQEMFIRALSLLESGEIFIYIYPCSTSTDLESLVNTIVQTVYNDHNDGKLIKVVVQTNDDRTIFTDIEHWFCSCQEYSEKFSQIITSDPETPLQVLLLKEIDNVEDFSSDKFAQLEANSLSKQRYFNHSKVICPHLLACSILLKSSSRILHFFTVTKGSVLVFPINDIDEWLRLHVNIA
;
A
#
# COMPACT_ATOMS: atom_id res chain seq x y z
N MET A 1 -12.60 -3.32 -31.04
CA MET A 1 -11.17 -3.66 -30.85
C MET A 1 -11.11 -4.59 -29.64
N PRO A 2 -10.34 -5.68 -29.67
CA PRO A 2 -10.26 -6.57 -28.51
C PRO A 2 -9.59 -5.81 -27.36
N ASN A 3 -10.21 -5.86 -26.17
CA ASN A 3 -9.71 -5.25 -24.94
C ASN A 3 -8.20 -5.47 -24.81
N GLU A 4 -7.42 -4.39 -24.84
CA GLU A 4 -6.10 -4.42 -24.23
C GLU A 4 -6.33 -4.87 -22.78
N ASN A 5 -5.82 -6.05 -22.43
CA ASN A 5 -5.92 -6.62 -21.09
C ASN A 5 -5.37 -5.58 -20.10
N LYS A 6 -6.25 -4.76 -19.52
CA LYS A 6 -5.92 -3.89 -18.39
C LYS A 6 -5.50 -4.84 -17.27
N ILE A 7 -4.20 -4.92 -17.02
CA ILE A 7 -3.65 -5.77 -15.97
C ILE A 7 -4.19 -5.23 -14.63
N SER A 8 -4.85 -6.09 -13.86
CA SER A 8 -5.27 -5.77 -12.49
C SER A 8 -4.14 -6.15 -11.54
N TYR A 9 -3.42 -5.15 -11.02
CA TYR A 9 -2.30 -5.40 -10.10
C TYR A 9 -2.78 -5.99 -8.78
N SER A 10 -3.93 -5.54 -8.29
CA SER A 10 -4.54 -6.07 -7.05
C SER A 10 -4.83 -7.56 -7.13
N GLU A 11 -5.35 -8.03 -8.27
CA GLU A 11 -5.59 -9.44 -8.52
C GLU A 11 -4.27 -10.21 -8.61
N LEU A 12 -3.28 -9.71 -9.36
CA LEU A 12 -1.96 -10.35 -9.44
C LEU A 12 -1.27 -10.47 -8.07
N PHE A 13 -1.32 -9.43 -7.24
CA PHE A 13 -0.76 -9.47 -5.89
C PHE A 13 -1.49 -10.48 -5.01
N SER A 14 -2.79 -10.66 -5.19
CA SER A 14 -3.57 -11.63 -4.42
C SER A 14 -3.17 -13.09 -4.68
N GLU A 15 -2.58 -13.34 -5.86
CA GLU A 15 -2.06 -14.64 -6.28
C GLU A 15 -0.60 -14.87 -5.83
N LEU A 16 0.04 -13.89 -5.18
CA LEU A 16 1.42 -14.03 -4.71
C LEU A 16 1.55 -15.13 -3.64
N VAL A 17 0.49 -15.39 -2.89
CA VAL A 17 0.41 -16.51 -1.94
C VAL A 17 -0.58 -17.52 -2.49
N ASN A 18 -0.14 -18.77 -2.63
CA ASN A 18 -0.96 -19.86 -3.12
C ASN A 18 -1.93 -20.38 -2.04
N ASP A 19 -2.79 -21.34 -2.41
CA ASP A 19 -3.78 -21.91 -1.49
C ASP A 19 -3.15 -22.74 -0.35
N GLU A 20 -1.87 -23.11 -0.49
CA GLU A 20 -1.09 -23.81 0.52
C GLU A 20 -0.44 -22.84 1.54
N GLY A 21 -0.67 -21.53 1.38
CA GLY A 21 -0.09 -20.51 2.25
C GLY A 21 1.41 -20.31 2.04
N GLN A 22 1.90 -20.55 0.82
CA GLN A 22 3.29 -20.34 0.43
C GLN A 22 3.39 -19.27 -0.66
N LEU A 23 4.55 -18.62 -0.77
CA LEU A 23 4.82 -17.70 -1.87
C LEU A 23 4.88 -18.48 -3.19
N ASP A 24 4.17 -17.99 -4.20
CA ASP A 24 4.20 -18.55 -5.55
C ASP A 24 5.38 -17.95 -6.33
N ASP A 25 6.44 -18.75 -6.50
CA ASP A 25 7.66 -18.34 -7.19
C ASP A 25 7.42 -17.93 -8.66
N ALA A 26 6.44 -18.54 -9.33
CA ALA A 26 6.13 -18.20 -10.72
C ALA A 26 5.45 -16.83 -10.80
N LYS A 27 4.54 -16.53 -9.87
CA LYS A 27 3.90 -15.20 -9.76
C LYS A 27 4.89 -14.13 -9.30
N ALA A 28 5.74 -14.44 -8.33
CA ALA A 28 6.81 -13.55 -7.89
C ALA A 28 7.77 -13.23 -9.05
N SER A 29 8.16 -14.24 -9.84
CA SER A 29 9.00 -14.05 -11.03
C SER A 29 8.32 -13.18 -12.10
N PHE A 30 7.00 -13.32 -12.28
CA PHE A 30 6.25 -12.47 -13.19
C PHE A 30 6.22 -11.00 -12.72
N LEU A 31 5.89 -10.77 -11.44
CA LEU A 31 5.87 -9.45 -10.83
C LEU A 31 7.24 -8.76 -10.85
N TYR A 32 8.33 -9.52 -10.75
CA TYR A 32 9.69 -8.99 -10.91
C TYR A 32 9.89 -8.25 -12.23
N TYR A 33 9.39 -8.77 -13.35
CA TYR A 33 9.53 -8.13 -14.66
C TYR A 33 8.57 -6.95 -14.88
N MET A 34 7.54 -6.80 -14.04
CA MET A 34 6.54 -5.74 -14.19
C MET A 34 6.98 -4.39 -13.60
N PHE A 35 7.90 -4.39 -12.64
CA PHE A 35 8.36 -3.17 -11.99
C PHE A 35 9.84 -2.91 -12.28
N PRO A 36 10.22 -1.66 -12.62
CA PRO A 36 11.60 -1.31 -12.94
C PRO A 36 12.49 -1.30 -11.69
N GLN A 37 13.81 -1.23 -11.88
CA GLN A 37 14.80 -0.96 -10.81
C GLN A 37 14.70 -1.91 -9.60
N GLU A 38 14.42 -3.19 -9.87
CA GLU A 38 14.28 -4.22 -8.82
C GLU A 38 13.22 -3.87 -7.77
N MET A 39 12.23 -3.02 -8.10
CA MET A 39 11.24 -2.50 -7.14
C MET A 39 10.53 -3.62 -6.40
N PHE A 40 10.15 -4.67 -7.13
CA PHE A 40 9.42 -5.80 -6.58
C PHE A 40 10.28 -6.59 -5.59
N ILE A 41 11.56 -6.86 -5.89
CA ILE A 41 12.45 -7.56 -4.96
C ILE A 41 12.61 -6.73 -3.70
N ARG A 42 12.87 -5.43 -3.83
CA ARG A 42 13.03 -4.51 -2.69
C ARG A 42 11.76 -4.46 -1.83
N ALA A 43 10.59 -4.43 -2.45
CA ALA A 43 9.30 -4.45 -1.75
C ALA A 43 9.06 -5.79 -1.04
N LEU A 44 9.38 -6.91 -1.68
CA LEU A 44 9.28 -8.23 -1.07
C LEU A 44 10.26 -8.38 0.10
N SER A 45 11.50 -7.93 -0.04
CA SER A 45 12.47 -7.92 1.05
C SER A 45 11.97 -7.12 2.25
N LEU A 46 11.33 -5.97 2.04
CA LEU A 46 10.69 -5.21 3.12
C LEU A 46 9.59 -6.01 3.82
N LEU A 47 8.71 -6.68 3.06
CA LEU A 47 7.66 -7.53 3.63
C LEU A 47 8.21 -8.69 4.47
N GLU A 48 9.42 -9.16 4.17
CA GLU A 48 10.07 -10.28 4.86
C GLU A 48 11.00 -9.85 6.00
N SER A 49 11.37 -8.57 6.06
CA SER A 49 12.44 -8.06 6.93
C SER A 49 12.08 -7.94 8.42
N GLY A 50 10.79 -7.89 8.79
CA GLY A 50 10.39 -7.51 10.15
C GLY A 50 10.31 -6.00 10.38
N GLU A 51 10.51 -5.17 9.35
CA GLU A 51 10.62 -3.72 9.47
C GLU A 51 9.28 -2.98 9.25
N ILE A 52 8.20 -3.69 8.90
CA ILE A 52 6.88 -3.07 8.65
C ILE A 52 5.99 -3.22 9.89
N PHE A 53 5.46 -2.08 10.33
CA PHE A 53 4.62 -1.93 11.51
C PHE A 53 3.26 -1.36 11.10
N ILE A 54 2.18 -2.03 11.49
CA ILE A 54 0.81 -1.54 11.33
C ILE A 54 0.26 -1.15 12.70
N TYR A 55 -0.10 0.11 12.85
CA TYR A 55 -0.71 0.65 14.06
C TYR A 55 -2.21 0.86 13.85
N ILE A 56 -3.02 0.47 14.85
CA ILE A 56 -4.47 0.61 14.82
C ILE A 56 -4.92 1.49 15.99
N TYR A 57 -5.67 2.56 15.72
CA TYR A 57 -6.19 3.47 16.75
C TYR A 57 -7.65 3.87 16.47
N PRO A 58 -8.53 3.98 17.48
CA PRO A 58 -8.38 3.50 18.84
C PRO A 58 -8.62 1.98 18.90
N CYS A 59 -7.89 1.22 19.73
CA CYS A 59 -8.04 -0.24 19.81
C CYS A 59 -8.43 -0.76 21.21
N SER A 60 -9.67 -0.46 21.62
CA SER A 60 -10.11 -0.56 23.01
C SER A 60 -10.41 -1.97 23.55
N THR A 61 -10.34 -3.03 22.74
CA THR A 61 -11.06 -4.28 23.06
C THR A 61 -10.29 -5.60 22.93
N SER A 62 -9.15 -5.67 22.24
CA SER A 62 -8.35 -6.90 22.17
C SER A 62 -6.89 -6.65 21.79
N THR A 63 -5.97 -7.43 22.38
CA THR A 63 -4.55 -7.49 22.00
C THR A 63 -4.20 -8.76 21.23
N ASP A 64 -5.20 -9.60 20.95
CA ASP A 64 -5.04 -10.83 20.18
C ASP A 64 -4.79 -10.50 18.71
N LEU A 65 -3.72 -11.05 18.13
CA LEU A 65 -3.26 -10.72 16.79
C LEU A 65 -4.32 -11.04 15.72
N GLU A 66 -5.00 -12.18 15.83
CA GLU A 66 -6.06 -12.55 14.88
C GLU A 66 -7.23 -11.56 14.94
N SER A 67 -7.61 -11.12 16.14
CA SER A 67 -8.63 -10.06 16.29
C SER A 67 -8.18 -8.71 15.71
N LEU A 68 -6.90 -8.36 15.83
CA LEU A 68 -6.34 -7.12 15.27
C LEU A 68 -6.31 -7.17 13.74
N VAL A 69 -5.84 -8.29 13.17
CA VAL A 69 -5.83 -8.51 11.72
C VAL A 69 -7.25 -8.49 11.18
N ASN A 70 -8.22 -9.12 11.85
CA ASN A 70 -9.63 -9.03 11.46
C ASN A 70 -10.16 -7.59 11.48
N THR A 71 -9.72 -6.76 12.44
CA THR A 71 -10.08 -5.33 12.47
C THR A 71 -9.54 -4.61 11.22
N ILE A 72 -8.27 -4.87 10.85
CA ILE A 72 -7.69 -4.32 9.61
C ILE A 72 -8.48 -4.80 8.39
N VAL A 73 -8.87 -6.08 8.34
CA VAL A 73 -9.66 -6.64 7.24
C VAL A 73 -10.99 -5.89 7.10
N GLN A 74 -11.71 -5.66 8.20
CA GLN A 74 -12.98 -4.93 8.16
C GLN A 74 -12.79 -3.48 7.71
N THR A 75 -11.77 -2.79 8.23
CA THR A 75 -11.53 -1.37 7.94
C THR A 75 -10.99 -1.13 6.52
N VAL A 76 -10.07 -1.98 6.02
CA VAL A 76 -9.35 -1.74 4.75
C VAL A 76 -9.99 -2.45 3.56
N TYR A 77 -10.54 -3.66 3.74
CA TYR A 77 -11.01 -4.47 2.61
C TYR A 77 -12.53 -4.43 2.43
N ASN A 78 -13.27 -4.29 3.54
CA ASN A 78 -14.74 -4.27 3.54
C ASN A 78 -15.32 -2.86 3.68
N ASP A 79 -14.48 -1.82 3.70
CA ASP A 79 -14.85 -0.42 3.85
C ASP A 79 -15.78 -0.14 5.05
N HIS A 80 -15.64 -0.91 6.13
CA HIS A 80 -16.36 -0.64 7.37
C HIS A 80 -15.69 0.51 8.13
N ASN A 81 -16.31 1.69 8.04
CA ASN A 81 -15.85 2.88 8.75
C ASN A 81 -16.30 2.86 10.22
N ASP A 82 -15.58 2.10 11.04
CA ASP A 82 -15.77 2.05 12.50
C ASP A 82 -14.99 3.17 13.22
N GLY A 83 -14.56 4.22 12.50
CA GLY A 83 -13.72 5.29 13.05
C GLY A 83 -12.31 4.84 13.44
N LYS A 84 -11.87 3.67 12.95
CA LYS A 84 -10.51 3.16 13.15
C LYS A 84 -9.55 3.81 12.15
N LEU A 85 -8.44 4.29 12.67
CA LEU A 85 -7.30 4.78 11.92
C LEU A 85 -6.25 3.69 11.86
N ILE A 86 -5.78 3.41 10.65
CA ILE A 86 -4.71 2.47 10.39
C ILE A 86 -3.53 3.25 9.84
N LYS A 87 -2.36 3.04 10.44
CA LYS A 87 -1.12 3.68 10.01
C LYS A 87 -0.06 2.63 9.78
N VAL A 88 0.55 2.68 8.59
CA VAL A 88 1.68 1.81 8.25
C VAL A 88 2.96 2.62 8.32
N VAL A 89 3.94 2.06 9.02
CA VAL A 89 5.26 2.63 9.21
C VAL A 89 6.29 1.58 8.85
N VAL A 90 7.38 2.02 8.23
CA VAL A 90 8.56 1.18 8.00
C VAL A 90 9.71 1.73 8.82
N GLN A 91 10.27 0.92 9.71
CA GLN A 91 11.45 1.29 10.49
C GLN A 91 12.70 0.87 9.75
N THR A 92 13.57 1.83 9.44
CA THR A 92 14.85 1.54 8.79
C THR A 92 15.91 1.16 9.81
N ASN A 93 16.97 0.49 9.35
CA ASN A 93 18.15 0.17 10.15
C ASN A 93 18.86 1.39 10.78
N ASP A 94 18.64 2.60 10.24
CA ASP A 94 19.19 3.85 10.77
C ASP A 94 18.26 4.51 11.82
N ASP A 95 17.30 3.76 12.38
CA ASP A 95 16.24 4.24 13.29
C ASP A 95 15.35 5.35 12.72
N ARG A 96 15.40 5.60 11.40
CA ARG A 96 14.48 6.51 10.72
C ARG A 96 13.16 5.82 10.46
N THR A 97 12.07 6.57 10.69
CA THR A 97 10.69 6.15 10.47
C THR A 97 10.23 6.63 9.11
N ILE A 98 9.96 5.69 8.20
CA ILE A 98 9.34 6.00 6.91
C ILE A 98 7.83 5.87 7.06
N PHE A 99 7.13 6.97 6.78
CA PHE A 99 5.68 6.99 6.74
C PHE A 99 5.18 6.66 5.33
N THR A 100 4.15 5.81 5.24
CA THR A 100 3.50 5.47 3.98
C THR A 100 2.00 5.68 4.10
N ASP A 101 1.44 6.42 3.15
CA ASP A 101 0.02 6.66 2.99
C ASP A 101 -0.41 6.18 1.60
N ILE A 102 -0.99 4.99 1.55
CA ILE A 102 -1.42 4.36 0.30
C ILE A 102 -2.71 4.97 -0.24
N GLU A 103 -3.55 5.60 0.59
CA GLU A 103 -4.81 6.22 0.17
C GLU A 103 -4.57 7.53 -0.56
N HIS A 104 -3.47 8.22 -0.23
CA HIS A 104 -3.03 9.45 -0.91
C HIS A 104 -1.80 9.23 -1.81
N TRP A 105 -1.32 8.00 -1.93
CA TRP A 105 -0.12 7.61 -2.67
C TRP A 105 1.12 8.45 -2.33
N PHE A 106 1.42 8.52 -1.03
CA PHE A 106 2.54 9.27 -0.49
C PHE A 106 3.47 8.37 0.33
N CYS A 107 4.77 8.67 0.27
CA CYS A 107 5.76 8.05 1.12
C CYS A 107 6.85 9.06 1.47
N SER A 108 7.25 9.10 2.74
CA SER A 108 8.26 10.04 3.20
C SER A 108 9.71 9.63 2.86
N CYS A 109 9.90 8.45 2.24
CA CYS A 109 11.22 8.01 1.85
C CYS A 109 11.88 8.94 0.80
N GLN A 110 13.22 8.96 0.82
CA GLN A 110 14.02 9.78 -0.09
C GLN A 110 13.73 9.47 -1.57
N GLU A 111 13.61 8.18 -1.94
CA GLU A 111 13.39 7.77 -3.32
C GLU A 111 12.06 8.32 -3.89
N TYR A 112 11.00 8.32 -3.09
CA TYR A 112 9.72 8.92 -3.49
C TYR A 112 9.91 10.43 -3.72
N SER A 113 10.52 11.11 -2.75
CA SER A 113 10.73 12.56 -2.78
C SER A 113 11.57 13.00 -3.98
N GLU A 114 12.63 12.25 -4.32
CA GLU A 114 13.48 12.51 -5.48
C GLU A 114 12.72 12.33 -6.80
N LYS A 115 12.01 11.21 -6.98
CA LYS A 115 11.21 10.96 -8.19
C LYS A 115 10.10 11.99 -8.35
N PHE A 116 9.41 12.34 -7.25
CA PHE A 116 8.37 13.35 -7.25
C PHE A 116 8.92 14.74 -7.60
N SER A 117 10.05 15.13 -7.01
CA SER A 117 10.73 16.39 -7.32
C SER A 117 11.19 16.43 -8.78
N GLN A 118 11.75 15.33 -9.31
CA GLN A 118 12.19 15.25 -10.70
C GLN A 118 11.06 15.56 -11.68
N ILE A 119 9.84 15.06 -11.42
CA ILE A 119 8.66 15.32 -12.26
C ILE A 119 8.31 16.81 -12.25
N ILE A 120 8.26 17.42 -11.07
CA ILE A 120 7.95 18.85 -10.93
C ILE A 120 9.00 19.70 -11.67
N THR A 121 10.28 19.36 -11.53
CA THR A 121 11.36 20.12 -12.18
C THR A 121 11.42 19.91 -13.69
N SER A 122 10.98 18.76 -14.19
CA SER A 122 11.04 18.44 -15.62
C SER A 122 9.92 19.09 -16.42
N ASP A 123 8.76 19.31 -15.78
CA ASP A 123 7.59 19.94 -16.39
C ASP A 123 6.88 20.84 -15.38
N PRO A 124 7.42 22.05 -15.12
CA PRO A 124 6.89 22.94 -14.08
C PRO A 124 5.58 23.63 -14.48
N GLU A 125 5.26 23.68 -15.77
CA GLU A 125 4.07 24.39 -16.29
C GLU A 125 2.82 23.51 -16.26
N THR A 126 2.97 22.19 -16.39
CA THR A 126 1.83 21.28 -16.39
C THR A 126 1.32 21.05 -14.96
N PRO A 127 0.02 21.20 -14.69
CA PRO A 127 -0.54 20.93 -13.37
C PRO A 127 -0.25 19.50 -12.91
N LEU A 128 0.15 19.34 -11.64
CA LEU A 128 0.48 18.03 -11.06
C LEU A 128 -0.63 16.99 -11.23
N GLN A 129 -1.88 17.42 -11.19
CA GLN A 129 -3.05 16.57 -11.41
C GLN A 129 -3.01 15.90 -12.79
N VAL A 130 -2.63 16.63 -13.83
CA VAL A 130 -2.52 16.10 -15.20
C VAL A 130 -1.31 15.18 -15.33
N LEU A 131 -0.21 15.49 -14.64
CA LEU A 131 1.00 14.68 -14.69
C LEU A 131 0.87 13.36 -13.94
N LEU A 132 0.27 13.39 -12.75
CA LEU A 132 0.33 12.31 -11.77
C LEU A 132 -0.99 11.56 -11.60
N LEU A 133 -2.10 12.08 -12.09
CA LEU A 133 -3.41 11.42 -11.94
C LEU A 133 -3.93 10.93 -13.28
N LYS A 134 -4.57 9.76 -13.23
CA LYS A 134 -5.39 9.21 -14.30
C LYS A 134 -6.83 9.19 -13.82
N GLU A 135 -7.66 10.07 -14.39
CA GLU A 135 -9.11 10.07 -14.16
C GLU A 135 -9.81 9.23 -15.22
N ILE A 136 -10.76 8.41 -14.78
CA ILE A 136 -11.63 7.60 -15.62
C ILE A 136 -13.07 8.06 -15.34
N ASP A 137 -13.68 8.71 -16.32
CA ASP A 137 -15.03 9.25 -16.21
C ASP A 137 -16.09 8.34 -16.86
N ASN A 138 -15.67 7.37 -17.68
CA ASN A 138 -16.57 6.40 -18.30
C ASN A 138 -16.74 5.18 -17.38
N VAL A 139 -17.98 4.91 -16.96
CA VAL A 139 -18.33 3.79 -16.08
C VAL A 139 -17.99 2.44 -16.70
N GLU A 140 -18.09 2.32 -18.03
CA GLU A 140 -17.74 1.08 -18.74
C GLU A 140 -16.22 0.77 -18.67
N ASP A 141 -15.41 1.78 -18.39
CA ASP A 141 -13.96 1.68 -18.26
C ASP A 141 -13.48 1.48 -16.81
N PHE A 142 -14.42 1.44 -15.85
CA PHE A 142 -14.10 1.25 -14.44
C PHE A 142 -13.40 -0.09 -14.21
N SER A 143 -12.39 -0.06 -13.35
CA SER A 143 -11.60 -1.22 -12.97
C SER A 143 -11.92 -1.63 -11.53
N SER A 144 -11.79 -2.93 -11.25
CA SER A 144 -11.76 -3.51 -9.91
C SER A 144 -10.39 -3.35 -9.23
N ASP A 145 -9.37 -2.89 -9.95
CA ASP A 145 -8.02 -2.71 -9.42
C ASP A 145 -8.01 -1.62 -8.34
N LYS A 146 -7.49 -1.95 -7.16
CA LYS A 146 -7.30 -1.04 -6.03
C LYS A 146 -5.87 -0.49 -5.96
N PHE A 147 -4.95 -0.99 -6.79
CA PHE A 147 -3.56 -0.56 -6.80
C PHE A 147 -3.45 0.88 -7.30
N ALA A 148 -2.78 1.73 -6.51
CA ALA A 148 -2.65 3.15 -6.77
C ALA A 148 -4.00 3.89 -6.94
N GLN A 149 -5.11 3.32 -6.49
CA GLN A 149 -6.42 3.97 -6.54
C GLN A 149 -6.49 5.06 -5.46
N LEU A 150 -7.09 6.21 -5.80
CA LEU A 150 -7.29 7.35 -4.91
C LEU A 150 -8.79 7.69 -4.81
N GLU A 151 -9.20 8.29 -3.71
CA GLU A 151 -10.57 8.78 -3.56
C GLU A 151 -10.85 9.92 -4.56
N ALA A 152 -11.90 9.73 -5.37
CA ALA A 152 -12.33 10.71 -6.38
C ALA A 152 -13.36 11.72 -5.84
N ASN A 153 -13.91 11.48 -4.64
CA ASN A 153 -15.07 12.21 -4.07
C ASN A 153 -16.28 12.25 -5.02
N SER A 154 -16.41 11.25 -5.89
CA SER A 154 -17.48 11.13 -6.88
C SER A 154 -17.73 9.67 -7.22
N LEU A 155 -19.00 9.28 -7.33
CA LEU A 155 -19.41 7.94 -7.78
C LEU A 155 -19.32 7.77 -9.31
N SER A 156 -19.21 8.88 -10.05
CA SER A 156 -19.11 8.87 -11.52
C SER A 156 -17.67 8.90 -12.03
N LYS A 157 -16.68 8.82 -11.14
CA LYS A 157 -15.26 8.88 -11.50
C LYS A 157 -14.46 7.84 -10.74
N GLN A 158 -13.46 7.25 -11.40
CA GLN A 158 -12.35 6.60 -10.73
C GLN A 158 -11.07 7.39 -10.93
N ARG A 159 -10.23 7.41 -9.91
CA ARG A 159 -8.94 8.11 -9.93
C ARG A 159 -7.83 7.16 -9.53
N TYR A 160 -6.76 7.17 -10.31
CA TYR A 160 -5.55 6.41 -10.02
C TYR A 160 -4.34 7.35 -10.04
N PHE A 161 -3.42 7.14 -9.12
CA PHE A 161 -2.10 7.73 -9.20
C PHE A 161 -1.29 7.02 -10.29
N ASN A 162 -0.54 7.79 -11.08
CA ASN A 162 0.33 7.28 -12.11
C ASN A 162 1.60 6.69 -11.51
N HIS A 163 1.47 5.46 -10.99
CA HIS A 163 2.56 4.73 -10.32
C HIS A 163 3.77 4.48 -11.24
N SER A 164 3.61 4.53 -12.57
CA SER A 164 4.73 4.42 -13.52
C SER A 164 5.71 5.59 -13.42
N LYS A 165 5.24 6.74 -12.92
CA LYS A 165 6.06 7.94 -12.72
C LYS A 165 6.68 8.01 -11.33
N VAL A 166 5.89 7.75 -10.28
CA VAL A 166 6.37 7.76 -8.89
C VAL A 166 5.89 6.52 -8.16
N ILE A 167 6.85 5.68 -7.81
CA ILE A 167 6.69 4.54 -6.93
C ILE A 167 8.02 4.30 -6.19
N CYS A 168 7.92 3.84 -4.95
CA CYS A 168 9.04 3.38 -4.15
C CYS A 168 8.72 1.98 -3.58
N PRO A 169 9.72 1.25 -3.05
CA PRO A 169 9.50 -0.08 -2.48
C PRO A 169 8.49 -0.09 -1.33
N HIS A 170 8.43 0.96 -0.51
CA HIS A 170 7.50 1.03 0.63
C HIS A 170 6.06 1.11 0.17
N LEU A 171 5.75 1.97 -0.83
CA LEU A 171 4.41 2.05 -1.43
C LEU A 171 4.03 0.72 -2.08
N LEU A 172 4.95 0.09 -2.79
CA LEU A 172 4.69 -1.21 -3.42
C LEU A 172 4.45 -2.30 -2.36
N ALA A 173 5.29 -2.38 -1.32
CA ALA A 173 5.13 -3.33 -0.22
C ALA A 173 3.78 -3.13 0.50
N CYS A 174 3.45 -1.90 0.87
CA CYS A 174 2.18 -1.58 1.52
C CYS A 174 0.98 -1.84 0.59
N SER A 175 1.13 -1.63 -0.72
CA SER A 175 0.09 -1.94 -1.70
C SER A 175 -0.11 -3.44 -1.87
N ILE A 176 0.97 -4.23 -1.95
CA ILE A 176 0.90 -5.69 -1.93
C ILE A 176 0.19 -6.14 -0.65
N LEU A 177 0.50 -5.52 0.48
CA LEU A 177 -0.06 -5.91 1.76
C LEU A 177 -1.55 -5.56 1.92
N LEU A 178 -1.97 -4.36 1.51
CA LEU A 178 -3.28 -3.78 1.87
C LEU A 178 -4.24 -3.58 0.69
N LYS A 179 -3.75 -3.56 -0.55
CA LYS A 179 -4.58 -3.36 -1.76
C LYS A 179 -4.73 -4.64 -2.60
N SER A 180 -4.28 -5.80 -2.10
CA SER A 180 -4.43 -7.10 -2.76
C SER A 180 -5.64 -7.90 -2.22
N SER A 181 -5.42 -8.85 -1.32
CA SER A 181 -6.42 -9.64 -0.62
C SER A 181 -6.07 -9.77 0.87
N SER A 182 -7.08 -10.07 1.69
CA SER A 182 -6.89 -10.33 3.12
C SER A 182 -5.99 -11.54 3.39
N ARG A 183 -5.90 -12.48 2.43
CA ARG A 183 -4.97 -13.63 2.48
C ARG A 183 -3.51 -13.17 2.53
N ILE A 184 -3.14 -12.15 1.74
CA ILE A 184 -1.77 -11.62 1.73
C ILE A 184 -1.44 -10.97 3.07
N LEU A 185 -2.34 -10.14 3.60
CA LEU A 185 -2.20 -9.55 4.93
C LEU A 185 -1.99 -10.65 5.99
N HIS A 186 -2.91 -11.63 6.05
CA HIS A 186 -2.86 -12.72 7.03
C HIS A 186 -1.57 -13.53 6.91
N PHE A 187 -1.10 -13.81 5.69
CA PHE A 187 0.17 -14.50 5.48
C PHE A 187 1.35 -13.76 6.11
N PHE A 188 1.50 -12.46 5.84
CA PHE A 188 2.64 -11.70 6.34
C PHE A 188 2.54 -11.36 7.84
N THR A 189 1.33 -11.22 8.39
CA THR A 189 1.13 -10.89 9.81
C THR A 189 1.03 -12.11 10.72
N VAL A 190 0.26 -13.14 10.35
CA VAL A 190 -0.02 -14.30 11.22
C VAL A 190 0.87 -15.49 10.87
N THR A 191 0.89 -15.91 9.61
CA THR A 191 1.59 -17.13 9.21
C THR A 191 3.11 -16.96 9.27
N LYS A 192 3.62 -15.89 8.67
CA LYS A 192 5.05 -15.57 8.62
C LYS A 192 5.51 -14.71 9.79
N GLY A 193 4.65 -13.81 10.27
CA GLY A 193 4.97 -12.91 11.39
C GLY A 193 6.04 -11.87 11.07
N SER A 194 6.27 -11.55 9.80
CA SER A 194 7.27 -10.57 9.36
C SER A 194 6.71 -9.14 9.27
N VAL A 195 5.39 -8.97 9.37
CA VAL A 195 4.74 -7.68 9.56
C VAL A 195 4.10 -7.65 10.94
N LEU A 196 4.43 -6.63 11.73
CA LEU A 196 3.98 -6.54 13.12
C LEU A 196 2.78 -5.60 13.24
N VAL A 197 1.79 -5.99 14.05
CA VAL A 197 0.56 -5.23 14.26
C VAL A 197 0.45 -4.80 15.72
N PHE A 198 0.25 -3.50 15.95
CA PHE A 198 0.21 -2.90 17.28
C PHE A 198 -1.10 -2.14 17.51
N PRO A 199 -1.86 -2.48 18.57
CA PRO A 199 -3.00 -1.68 19.01
C PRO A 199 -2.52 -0.44 19.75
N ILE A 200 -3.09 0.72 19.44
CA ILE A 200 -2.88 1.97 20.18
C ILE A 200 -4.22 2.41 20.78
N ASN A 201 -4.17 2.72 22.08
CA ASN A 201 -5.33 3.16 22.85
C ASN A 201 -5.22 4.59 23.34
N ASP A 202 -4.00 5.09 23.40
CA ASP A 202 -3.70 6.41 23.90
C ASP A 202 -3.37 7.37 22.74
N ILE A 203 -3.98 8.55 22.78
CA ILE A 203 -3.76 9.55 21.72
C ILE A 203 -2.34 10.11 21.76
N ASP A 204 -1.70 10.21 22.94
CA ASP A 204 -0.34 10.72 23.02
C ASP A 204 0.65 9.72 22.40
N GLU A 205 0.44 8.41 22.58
CA GLU A 205 1.18 7.37 21.86
C GLU A 205 0.97 7.45 20.35
N TRP A 206 -0.27 7.64 19.89
CA TRP A 206 -0.56 7.85 18.47
C TRP A 206 0.18 9.07 17.90
N LEU A 207 0.17 10.19 18.62
CA LEU A 207 0.86 11.41 18.23
C LEU A 207 2.38 11.24 18.22
N ARG A 208 2.96 10.47 19.15
CA ARG A 208 4.41 10.18 19.18
C ARG A 208 4.89 9.48 17.92
N LEU A 209 4.07 8.65 17.28
CA LEU A 209 4.40 8.06 15.97
C LEU A 209 4.61 9.09 14.85
N HIS A 210 4.27 10.36 15.08
CA HIS A 210 4.41 11.44 14.12
C HIS A 210 5.61 12.35 14.41
N VAL A 211 6.22 12.26 15.59
CA VAL A 211 7.25 13.20 16.06
C VAL A 211 8.59 13.00 15.35
N ASN A 212 8.89 11.78 14.89
CA ASN A 212 10.15 11.43 14.22
C ASN A 212 9.96 11.00 12.76
N ILE A 213 8.84 11.39 12.12
CA ILE A 213 8.68 11.16 10.69
C ILE A 213 9.62 12.14 9.97
N ALA A 214 10.58 11.58 9.24
CA ALA A 214 11.47 12.30 8.33
C ALA A 214 10.83 12.47 6.96
#